data_AF-A0A5D0VYM5-F1
#
_entry.id   AF-A0A5D0VYM5-F1
#
_cell.length_a   1.000
_cell.length_b   1.000
_cell.length_c   1.000
_cell.angle_alpha   90.00
_cell.angle_beta   90.00
_cell.angle_gamma   90.00
#
_symmetry.space_group_name_H-M   'P 1'
#
loop_
_entity.id
_entity.type
_entity.pdbx_description
1 polymer ?
#
loop_
_entity_poly.entity_id
_entity_poly.type
_entity_poly.pdbx_seq_one_letter_code
_entity_poly.pdbx_strand_id
1 'polypeptide(L)' 'MVPSFRKFVGMVVLVIFVVVYALVAMVIGDLKLQQASPLVQVAYFAVAGLVWVIPAGAIIWWMEKGGKNRT' A
#
# COMPACT_ATOMS: atom_id res chain seq x y z
N MET A 1 -5.36 -2.23 -29.13
CA MET A 1 -5.51 -3.04 -27.90
C MET A 1 -6.10 -2.14 -26.82
N VAL A 2 -7.40 -2.25 -26.53
CA VAL A 2 -8.02 -1.41 -25.49
C VAL A 2 -7.53 -1.87 -24.11
N PRO A 3 -6.97 -0.98 -23.27
CA PRO A 3 -6.59 -1.33 -21.91
C PRO A 3 -7.84 -1.84 -21.19
N SER A 4 -7.80 -3.07 -20.67
CA SER A 4 -8.95 -3.62 -19.94
C SER A 4 -9.23 -2.73 -18.73
N PHE A 5 -10.47 -2.27 -18.58
CA PHE A 5 -10.96 -1.40 -17.48
C PHE A 5 -10.43 -1.81 -16.09
N ARG A 6 -10.21 -3.11 -15.86
CA ARG A 6 -9.64 -3.69 -14.63
C ARG A 6 -8.22 -3.19 -14.29
N LYS A 7 -7.37 -2.93 -15.28
CA LYS A 7 -6.00 -2.40 -15.07
C LYS A 7 -6.03 -0.93 -14.63
N PHE A 8 -6.98 -0.15 -15.17
CA PHE A 8 -7.19 1.24 -14.76
C PHE A 8 -7.72 1.31 -13.33
N VAL A 9 -8.75 0.51 -13.01
CA VAL A 9 -9.31 0.43 -11.66
C VAL A 9 -8.25 -0.05 -10.65
N GLY A 10 -7.48 -1.07 -10.99
CA GLY A 10 -6.41 -1.57 -10.11
C GLY A 10 -5.33 -0.53 -9.83
N MET A 11 -4.93 0.27 -10.83
CA MET A 11 -4.00 1.38 -10.62
C MET A 11 -4.58 2.43 -9.66
N VAL A 12 -5.83 2.83 -9.86
CA VAL A 12 -6.51 3.82 -9.00
C VAL A 12 -6.63 3.31 -7.56
N VAL A 13 -7.02 2.04 -7.38
CA VAL A 13 -7.11 1.40 -6.06
C VAL A 13 -5.74 1.37 -5.37
N LEU A 14 -4.67 1.06 -6.10
CA LEU A 14 -3.31 1.07 -5.56
C LEU A 14 -2.95 2.47 -5.06
N VAL A 15 -3.18 3.52 -5.87
CA VAL A 15 -2.89 4.90 -5.47
C VAL A 15 -3.69 5.31 -4.24
N ILE A 16 -5.00 5.05 -4.21
CA ILE A 16 -5.86 5.37 -3.05
C ILE A 16 -5.37 4.62 -1.81
N PHE A 17 -5.04 3.34 -1.95
CA PHE A 17 -4.52 2.52 -0.86
C PHE A 17 -3.23 3.12 -0.28
N VAL A 18 -2.30 3.53 -1.13
CA VAL A 18 -1.03 4.13 -0.70
C VAL A 18 -1.25 5.46 0.03
N VAL A 19 -2.13 6.32 -0.48
CA VAL A 19 -2.44 7.60 0.16
C VAL A 19 -3.06 7.39 1.54
N VAL A 20 -4.08 6.53 1.64
CA VAL A 20 -4.73 6.22 2.92
C VAL A 20 -3.74 5.59 3.89
N TYR A 21 -2.92 4.66 3.42
CA TYR A 21 -1.91 4.00 4.23
C TYR A 21 -0.86 4.98 4.77
N ALA A 22 -0.36 5.89 3.93
CA ALA A 22 0.62 6.91 4.33
C ALA A 22 0.05 7.86 5.39
N LEU A 23 -1.21 8.28 5.24
CA LEU A 23 -1.88 9.11 6.23
C LEU A 23 -2.08 8.37 7.55
N VAL A 24 -2.50 7.11 7.51
CA VAL A 24 -2.64 6.27 8.72
C VAL A 24 -1.28 6.06 9.40
N ALA A 25 -0.22 5.77 8.64
CA ALA A 25 1.13 5.61 9.17
C ALA A 25 1.66 6.91 9.79
N MET A 26 1.37 8.08 9.20
CA MET A 26 1.69 9.39 9.78
C MET A 26 0.93 9.63 11.08
N VAL A 27 -0.38 9.38 11.11
CA VAL A 27 -1.21 9.61 12.30
C VAL A 27 -0.80 8.67 13.44
N ILE A 28 -0.57 7.38 13.16
CA ILE A 28 -0.07 6.45 14.18
C ILE A 28 1.34 6.86 14.60
N GLY A 29 2.16 7.29 13.65
CA GLY A 29 3.47 7.88 13.89
C GLY A 29 3.40 8.99 14.93
N ASP A 30 2.63 10.03 14.65
CA ASP A 30 2.44 11.20 15.51
C ASP A 30 1.87 10.83 16.89
N LEU A 31 0.81 10.00 16.93
CA LEU A 31 0.16 9.60 18.18
C LEU A 31 1.04 8.73 19.09
N LYS A 32 1.87 7.84 18.53
CA LYS A 32 2.72 6.93 19.33
C LYS A 32 4.09 7.50 19.66
N LEU A 33 4.60 8.45 18.87
CA LEU A 33 6.01 8.86 18.94
C LEU A 33 6.28 10.18 19.62
N GLN A 34 5.24 10.95 19.95
CA GLN A 34 5.43 12.14 20.79
C GLN A 34 6.06 11.83 22.17
N GLN A 35 5.95 10.59 22.67
CA GLN A 35 6.48 10.17 23.98
C GLN A 35 7.53 9.04 23.90
N ALA A 36 7.86 8.54 22.71
CA ALA A 36 8.72 7.36 22.55
C ALA A 36 10.11 7.69 21.99
N SER A 37 11.09 6.85 22.32
CA SER A 37 12.50 7.02 21.93
C SER A 37 12.68 6.98 20.39
N PRO A 38 13.61 7.76 19.82
CA PRO A 38 13.87 7.83 18.37
C PRO A 38 14.09 6.46 17.69
N LEU A 39 14.64 5.48 18.41
CA LEU A 39 14.81 4.11 17.94
C LEU A 39 13.48 3.40 17.62
N VAL A 40 12.45 3.64 18.44
CA VAL A 40 11.11 3.09 18.22
C VAL A 40 10.46 3.74 17.00
N GLN A 41 10.79 5.01 16.73
CA GLN A 41 10.35 5.73 15.54
C GLN A 41 10.82 5.06 14.26
N VAL A 42 12.13 4.82 14.20
CA VAL A 42 12.76 4.19 13.03
C VAL A 42 12.24 2.76 12.85
N ALA A 43 12.13 1.98 13.94
CA ALA A 43 11.59 0.63 13.88
C ALA A 43 10.13 0.62 13.40
N TYR A 44 9.28 1.54 13.89
CA TYR A 44 7.89 1.65 13.47
C TYR A 44 7.77 1.99 11.99
N PHE A 45 8.49 3.01 11.50
CA PHE A 45 8.48 3.36 10.09
C PHE A 45 9.03 2.26 9.19
N ALA A 46 10.05 1.52 9.64
CA ALA A 46 10.57 0.37 8.91
C ALA A 46 9.53 -0.76 8.79
N VAL A 47 8.81 -1.07 9.87
CA VAL A 47 7.76 -2.09 9.86
C VAL A 47 6.55 -1.62 9.06
N ALA A 48 6.10 -0.37 9.22
CA ALA A 48 5.01 0.19 8.42
C ALA A 48 5.38 0.18 6.91
N GLY A 49 6.60 0.60 6.58
CA GLY A 49 7.14 0.52 5.22
C GLY A 49 7.34 -0.90 4.68
N LEU A 50 7.28 -1.95 5.51
CA LEU A 50 7.29 -3.35 5.06
C LEU A 50 5.88 -3.92 4.96
N VAL A 51 5.00 -3.58 5.89
CA VAL A 51 3.62 -4.11 5.97
C VAL A 51 2.83 -3.77 4.71
N TRP A 52 3.01 -2.59 4.11
CA TRP A 52 2.29 -2.21 2.88
C TRP A 52 2.74 -2.94 1.61
N VAL A 53 3.92 -3.59 1.61
CA VAL A 53 4.44 -4.32 0.43
C VAL A 53 3.55 -5.52 0.12
N ILE A 54 3.03 -6.19 1.15
CA ILE A 54 2.11 -7.33 1.02
C ILE A 54 0.81 -6.94 0.28
N PRO A 55 0.05 -5.92 0.71
CA PRO A 55 -1.15 -5.49 0.01
C PRO A 55 -0.85 -4.89 -1.37
N ALA A 56 0.26 -4.17 -1.54
CA ALA A 56 0.66 -3.70 -2.87
C ALA A 56 0.89 -4.88 -3.84
N GLY A 57 1.60 -5.92 -3.40
CA GLY A 57 1.81 -7.15 -4.15
C GLY A 57 0.50 -7.90 -4.44
N ALA A 58 -0.43 -7.96 -3.49
CA ALA A 58 -1.74 -8.58 -3.68
C ALA A 58 -2.59 -7.85 -4.75
N ILE A 59 -2.57 -6.51 -4.75
CA ILE A 59 -3.27 -5.70 -5.75
C ILE A 59 -2.65 -5.92 -7.15
N ILE A 60 -1.32 -5.93 -7.24
CA ILE A 60 -0.61 -6.17 -8.52
C ILE A 60 -0.90 -7.57 -9.05
N TRP A 61 -0.81 -8.59 -8.19
CA TRP A 61 -1.13 -9.97 -8.56
C TRP A 61 -2.57 -10.11 -9.04
N TRP A 62 -3.52 -9.44 -8.40
CA TRP A 62 -4.92 -9.40 -8.84
C TRP A 62 -5.07 -8.74 -10.22
N MET A 63 -4.37 -7.62 -10.46
CA MET A 63 -4.35 -6.96 -11.77
C MET A 63 -3.78 -7.85 -12.88
N GLU A 64 -2.70 -8.57 -12.61
CA GLU A 64 -2.07 -9.47 -13.57
C GLU A 64 -2.93 -10.70 -13.86
N LYS A 65 -3.50 -11.31 -12.80
CA LYS A 65 -4.34 -12.51 -12.93
C LYS A 65 -5.64 -12.24 -13.70
N GLY A 66 -6.21 -11.04 -13.55
CA GLY A 66 -7.38 -10.60 -14.32
C GLY A 66 -7.15 -10.49 -15.84
N GLY A 67 -5.89 -10.41 -16.29
CA GLY A 67 -5.52 -10.37 -17.71
C GLY A 67 -5.37 -11.74 -18.39
N LYS A 68 -5.16 -12.81 -17.61
CA LYS A 68 -4.82 -14.15 -18.11
C LYS A 68 -6.03 -15.03 -18.49
N ASN A 69 -7.25 -14.61 -18.14
CA ASN A 69 -8.50 -15.34 -18.44
C ASN A 69 -9.08 -15.04 -19.83
N ARG A 70 -8.24 -14.90 -20.87
CA ARG A 70 -8.66 -14.68 -22.27
C ARG A 70 -8.07 -15.73 -23.22
N THR A 71 -8.00 -16.97 -22.78
CA THR A 71 -7.80 -18.14 -23.66
C THR A 71 -9.10 -18.93 -23.71
#